data_AF-A0A915KMS2-F1
#
_entry.id   AF-A0A915KMS2-F1
#
_cell.length_a   1.000
_cell.length_b   1.000
_cell.length_c   1.000
_cell.angle_alpha   90.00
_cell.angle_beta   90.00
_cell.angle_gamma   90.00
#
_symmetry.space_group_name_H-M   'P 1'
#
loop_
_entity.id
_entity.type
_entity.pdbx_description
1 polymer ?
#
loop_
_entity_poly.entity_id
_entity_poly.type
_entity_poly.pdbx_seq_one_letter_code
_entity_poly.pdbx_strand_id
1 'polypeptide(L)' 'MNEVYCSDSCMTQLKCLHHGFSNPRNCSRCLCPDGFTGIYCEKVMPGV' A
#
# COMPACT_ATOMS: atom_id res chain seq x y z
N MET A 1 -14.61 -7.76 19.20
CA MET A 1 -13.73 -6.67 18.70
C MET A 1 -13.38 -7.05 17.29
N ASN A 2 -13.90 -6.27 16.33
CA ASN A 2 -14.19 -6.73 14.99
C ASN A 2 -12.92 -6.91 14.14
N GLU A 3 -12.66 -8.15 13.77
CA GLU A 3 -11.67 -8.64 12.80
C GLU A 3 -11.99 -8.28 11.33
N VAL A 4 -13.01 -7.46 11.09
CA VAL A 4 -13.51 -7.06 9.76
C VAL A 4 -12.73 -5.88 9.14
N TYR A 5 -11.83 -5.24 9.88
CA TYR A 5 -11.29 -3.93 9.49
C TYR A 5 -10.11 -3.94 8.53
N CYS A 6 -9.83 -5.03 7.83
CA CYS A 6 -8.65 -5.05 6.98
C CYS A 6 -8.75 -5.91 5.73
N SER A 7 -9.32 -7.10 5.84
CA SER A 7 -9.57 -7.93 4.65
C SER A 7 -10.87 -7.58 3.93
N ASP A 8 -11.80 -6.88 4.61
CA ASP A 8 -13.02 -6.28 4.03
C ASP A 8 -12.95 -4.73 3.96
N SER A 9 -12.09 -4.09 4.78
CA SER A 9 -11.99 -2.63 4.84
C SER A 9 -11.33 -1.96 3.62
N CYS A 10 -10.67 -2.74 2.77
CA CYS A 10 -10.14 -2.25 1.49
C CYS A 10 -11.07 -2.72 0.37
N MET A 11 -12.33 -2.23 0.33
CA MET A 11 -13.25 -2.51 -0.79
C MET A 11 -12.62 -2.23 -2.17
N THR A 12 -11.63 -1.34 -2.20
CA THR A 12 -10.85 -1.03 -3.39
C THR A 12 -9.53 -1.78 -3.35
N GLN A 13 -9.32 -2.77 -4.22
CA GLN A 13 -7.99 -3.32 -4.44
C GLN A 13 -7.08 -2.22 -5.00
N LEU A 14 -6.28 -1.58 -4.15
CA LEU A 14 -5.19 -0.71 -4.60
C LEU A 14 -4.23 -1.55 -5.43
N LYS A 15 -3.94 -1.10 -6.66
CA LYS A 15 -2.89 -1.68 -7.50
C LYS A 15 -1.53 -1.21 -6.99
N CYS A 16 -1.03 -1.86 -5.95
CA CYS A 16 0.36 -1.66 -5.53
C CYS A 16 1.31 -2.21 -6.60
N LEU A 17 2.23 -1.37 -7.06
CA LEU A 17 3.24 -1.70 -8.06
C LEU A 17 4.54 -2.14 -7.35
N HIS A 18 5.50 -2.69 -8.11
CA HIS A 18 6.84 -3.02 -7.62
C HIS A 18 6.85 -3.90 -6.36
N HIS A 19 5.95 -4.90 -6.29
CA HIS A 19 5.84 -5.81 -5.14
C HIS A 19 5.43 -5.12 -3.82
N GLY A 20 4.88 -3.90 -3.89
CA GLY A 20 4.28 -3.23 -2.75
C GLY A 20 3.01 -3.95 -2.28
N PHE A 21 2.71 -3.84 -1.00
CA PHE A 21 1.57 -4.50 -0.35
C PHE A 21 0.62 -3.46 0.23
N SER A 22 -0.69 -3.71 0.15
CA SER A 22 -1.71 -2.78 0.66
C SER A 22 -1.54 -2.61 2.17
N ASN A 23 -1.48 -1.37 2.66
CA ASN A 23 -1.29 -1.16 4.09
C ASN A 23 -2.54 -1.62 4.85
N PRO A 24 -2.43 -2.64 5.72
CA PRO A 24 -3.58 -3.17 6.44
C PRO A 24 -4.21 -2.13 7.38
N ARG A 25 -3.44 -1.14 7.81
CA ARG A 25 -3.91 -0.06 8.69
C ARG A 25 -4.41 1.17 7.93
N ASN A 26 -4.14 1.24 6.62
CA ASN A 26 -4.46 2.40 5.79
C ASN A 26 -4.63 1.98 4.34
N CYS A 27 -5.84 1.52 4.02
CA CYS A 27 -6.24 1.07 2.69
C CYS A 27 -6.07 2.13 1.57
N SER A 28 -5.81 3.38 1.92
CA SER A 28 -5.53 4.49 0.99
C SER A 28 -4.07 4.57 0.54
N ARG A 29 -3.18 3.66 0.99
CA ARG A 29 -1.76 3.66 0.62
C ARG A 29 -1.16 2.26 0.61
N CYS A 30 -0.24 2.04 -0.32
CA CYS A 30 0.61 0.86 -0.32
C CYS A 30 1.81 1.07 0.59
N LEU A 31 2.21 -0.01 1.27
CA LEU A 31 3.55 -0.16 1.81
C LEU A 31 4.49 -0.53 0.67
N CYS A 32 5.49 0.31 0.48
CA CYS A 32 6.47 0.18 -0.58
C CYS A 32 7.76 -0.39 -0.01
N PRO A 33 8.44 -1.29 -0.73
CA PRO A 33 9.78 -1.72 -0.36
C PRO A 33 10.77 -0.55 -0.45
N ASP A 34 11.91 -0.69 0.23
CA ASP A 34 12.97 0.33 0.27
C ASP A 34 13.38 0.77 -1.15
N GLY A 35 13.41 2.07 -1.37
CA GLY A 35 13.67 2.66 -2.69
C GLY A 35 12.43 2.94 -3.53
N PHE A 36 11.21 2.63 -3.04
CA PHE A 36 9.95 2.97 -3.71
C PHE A 36 9.06 3.84 -2.81
N THR A 37 8.27 4.72 -3.42
CA THR A 37 7.41 5.70 -2.76
C THR A 37 6.17 6.00 -3.60
N GLY A 38 5.27 6.82 -3.07
CA GLY A 38 3.97 7.12 -3.67
C GLY A 38 2.83 6.29 -3.08
N ILE A 39 1.60 6.54 -3.57
CA ILE A 39 0.40 5.86 -3.05
C ILE A 39 0.38 4.40 -3.48
N TYR A 40 0.84 4.14 -4.70
CA TYR A 40 0.85 2.82 -5.33
C TYR A 40 2.26 2.24 -5.48
N CYS A 41 3.26 2.80 -4.80
CA CYS A 41 4.68 2.47 -5.04
C CYS A 41 5.12 2.69 -6.49
N GLU A 42 4.45 3.63 -7.17
CA GLU A 42 4.68 3.97 -8.58
C GLU A 42 5.93 4.83 -8.79
N LYS A 43 6.43 5.46 -7.73
CA LYS A 43 7.60 6.34 -7.77
C LYS A 43 8.78 5.59 -7.18
N VAL A 44 9.92 5.67 -7.83
CA VAL A 44 11.20 5.29 -7.23
C VAL A 44 11.65 6.46 -6.37
N MET A 45 12.11 6.21 -5.16
CA MET A 45 12.71 7.25 -4.33
C MET A 45 13.89 7.82 -5.13
N PRO A 46 13.92 9.14 -5.42
CA PRO A 46 15.08 9.74 -6.05
C PRO A 46 16.24 9.61 -5.06
N GLY A 47 17.13 8.67 -5.33
CA GLY A 47 18.40 8.56 -4.61
C GLY A 47 19.14 9.87 -4.75
N VAL A 48 19.38 10.53 -3.62
CA VAL A 48 20.32 11.65 -3.51
C VAL A 48 21.73 11.17 -3.79
#